data_AF-A0A1G1FHU5-F1
#
_entry.id   AF-A0A1G1FHU5-F1
#
_cell.length_a   1.000
_cell.length_b   1.000
_cell.length_c   1.000
_cell.angle_alpha   90.00
_cell.angle_beta   90.00
_cell.angle_gamma   90.00
#
_symmetry.space_group_name_H-M   'P 1'
#
loop_
_entity.id
_entity.type
_entity.pdbx_description
1 polymer ?
#
loop_
_entity_poly.entity_id
_entity_poly.type
_entity_poly.pdbx_seq_one_letter_code
_entity_poly.pdbx_strand_id
1 'polypeptide(L)'
;MKTGEMTKRGLYIGAGAGLVLFAIIGLLPGSFIGGVIGLNIAGSIFGIPVSSAVLPRIIIGASMVFGILVAGLVFVTGASLLGWLAGHAIDAIRAGKEVSIEATAEKK
;
A
#
# COMPACT_ATOMS: atom_id res chain seq x y z
N MET A 1 -13.34 -21.83 -16.37
CA MET A 1 -12.52 -20.65 -15.98
C MET A 1 -13.42 -19.60 -15.33
N LYS A 2 -13.58 -19.62 -13.99
CA LYS A 2 -14.44 -18.69 -13.22
C LYS A 2 -13.68 -17.96 -12.08
N THR A 3 -12.36 -18.17 -12.02
CA THR A 3 -11.42 -17.70 -10.99
C THR A 3 -11.06 -16.21 -11.07
N GLY A 4 -11.61 -15.46 -12.04
CA GLY A 4 -11.21 -14.07 -12.27
C GLY A 4 -11.95 -13.03 -11.42
N GLU A 5 -13.17 -13.33 -10.95
CA GLU A 5 -14.07 -12.28 -10.43
C GLU A 5 -13.79 -11.95 -8.95
N MET A 6 -13.62 -12.97 -8.11
CA MET A 6 -13.29 -12.82 -6.69
C MET A 6 -11.87 -12.28 -6.49
N THR A 7 -10.94 -12.76 -7.30
CA THR A 7 -9.56 -12.28 -7.34
C THR A 7 -9.46 -10.78 -7.70
N LYS A 8 -10.22 -10.31 -8.70
CA LYS A 8 -10.30 -8.87 -9.04
C LYS A 8 -10.99 -8.06 -7.94
N ARG A 9 -12.08 -8.57 -7.36
CA ARG A 9 -12.78 -7.90 -6.24
C ARG A 9 -11.88 -7.76 -5.02
N GLY A 10 -11.13 -8.81 -4.67
CA GLY A 10 -10.15 -8.78 -3.57
C GLY A 10 -9.06 -7.73 -3.78
N LEU A 11 -8.55 -7.57 -5.01
CA LEU A 11 -7.60 -6.51 -5.36
C LEU A 11 -8.20 -5.11 -5.15
N TYR A 12 -9.41 -4.84 -5.63
CA TYR A 12 -10.06 -3.53 -5.48
C TYR A 12 -10.38 -3.20 -4.02
N ILE A 13 -10.87 -4.18 -3.25
CA ILE A 13 -11.13 -4.02 -1.82
C ILE A 13 -9.82 -3.78 -1.07
N GLY A 14 -8.77 -4.52 -1.40
CA GLY A 14 -7.42 -4.32 -0.86
C GLY A 14 -6.86 -2.93 -1.17
N ALA A 15 -7.02 -2.45 -2.41
CA ALA A 15 -6.60 -1.10 -2.80
C ALA A 15 -7.35 -0.01 -2.04
N GLY A 16 -8.68 -0.13 -1.91
CA GLY A 16 -9.50 0.80 -1.15
C GLY A 16 -9.16 0.80 0.35
N ALA A 17 -9.03 -0.37 0.95
CA ALA A 17 -8.63 -0.51 2.35
C ALA A 17 -7.22 0.04 2.60
N GLY A 18 -6.27 -0.22 1.68
CA GLY A 18 -4.92 0.33 1.73
C GLY A 18 -4.88 1.85 1.67
N LEU A 19 -5.73 2.46 0.83
CA LEU A 19 -5.83 3.92 0.73
C LEU A 19 -6.37 4.55 2.03
N VAL A 20 -7.38 3.94 2.64
CA VAL A 20 -7.93 4.40 3.92
C VAL A 20 -6.88 4.24 5.04
N LEU A 21 -6.21 3.09 5.09
CA LEU A 21 -5.17 2.82 6.09
C LEU A 21 -3.98 3.78 5.93
N PHE A 22 -3.62 4.10 4.69
CA PHE A 22 -2.64 5.13 4.37
C PHE A 22 -3.09 6.51 4.89
N ALA A 23 -4.33 6.92 4.65
CA ALA A 23 -4.81 8.22 5.09
C ALA A 23 -4.78 8.38 6.63
N ILE A 24 -5.16 7.33 7.37
CA ILE A 24 -5.24 7.37 8.83
C ILE A 24 -3.85 7.25 9.48
N ILE A 25 -3.03 6.32 8.99
CA ILE A 25 -1.80 5.90 9.68
C ILE A 25 -0.56 6.14 8.85
N GLY A 26 -0.62 6.02 7.52
CA GLY A 26 0.56 6.09 6.64
C GLY A 26 1.00 7.49 6.24
N LEU A 27 0.07 8.45 6.17
CA LEU A 27 0.33 9.81 5.69
C LEU A 27 1.28 10.57 6.61
N LEU A 28 1.06 10.45 7.92
CA LEU A 28 1.87 11.11 8.94
C LEU A 28 3.33 10.59 8.94
N PRO A 29 3.61 9.28 9.14
CA PRO A 29 4.98 8.76 9.12
C PRO A 29 5.65 8.92 7.75
N GLY A 30 4.91 8.82 6.63
CA GLY A 30 5.45 9.11 5.31
C GLY A 30 5.97 10.55 5.18
N SER A 31 5.21 11.51 5.70
CA SER A 31 5.61 12.92 5.75
C SER A 31 6.84 13.13 6.65
N PHE A 32 6.88 12.49 7.83
CA PHE A 32 8.01 12.60 8.75
C PHE A 32 9.30 12.01 8.19
N ILE A 33 9.24 10.82 7.59
CA ILE A 33 10.39 10.17 6.96
C ILE A 33 10.91 11.03 5.81
N GLY A 34 10.02 11.52 4.94
CA GLY A 34 10.38 12.46 3.88
C GLY A 34 10.99 13.75 4.42
N GLY A 35 10.47 14.28 5.53
CA GLY A 35 11.03 15.46 6.20
C GLY A 35 12.44 15.25 6.72
N VAL A 36 12.72 14.13 7.39
CA VAL A 36 14.06 13.81 7.93
C VAL A 36 15.07 13.59 6.81
N ILE A 37 14.67 12.93 5.72
CA ILE A 37 15.51 12.77 4.53
C ILE A 37 15.79 14.13 3.89
N GLY A 38 14.76 14.96 3.70
CA GLY A 38 14.90 16.31 3.17
C GLY A 38 15.79 17.21 4.02
N LEU A 39 15.72 17.06 5.35
CA LEU A 39 16.59 17.79 6.29
C LEU A 39 18.06 17.37 6.12
N ASN A 40 18.32 16.07 5.96
CA ASN A 40 19.67 15.55 5.70
C ASN A 40 20.23 16.05 4.36
N ILE A 41 19.41 16.07 3.31
CA ILE A 41 19.81 16.58 1.98
C ILE A 41 20.07 18.09 2.05
N ALA A 42 19.21 18.85 2.71
CA ALA A 42 19.41 20.29 2.88
C ALA A 42 20.66 20.57 3.75
N GLY A 43 20.88 19.79 4.79
CA GLY A 43 22.05 19.90 5.67
C GLY A 43 23.37 19.54 4.98
N SER A 44 23.37 18.58 4.05
CA SER A 44 24.57 18.22 3.29
C SER A 44 24.95 19.28 2.24
N ILE A 45 23.97 19.99 1.69
CA ILE A 45 24.18 21.03 0.67
C ILE A 45 24.49 22.40 1.31
N PHE A 46 23.74 22.80 2.33
CA PHE A 46 23.81 24.14 2.93
C PHE A 46 24.58 24.19 4.25
N GLY A 47 25.03 23.05 4.76
CA GLY A 47 25.66 22.94 6.08
C GLY A 47 24.64 22.87 7.22
N ILE A 48 25.12 22.48 8.39
CA ILE A 48 24.34 22.32 9.61
C ILE A 48 24.79 23.41 10.60
N PRO A 49 23.89 24.22 11.19
CA PRO A 49 22.43 24.17 11.08
C PRO A 49 21.89 24.72 9.76
N VAL A 50 20.87 24.06 9.22
CA VAL A 50 20.23 24.46 7.97
C VAL A 50 19.61 25.84 8.15
N SER A 51 20.10 26.82 7.39
CA SER A 51 19.61 28.19 7.46
C SER A 51 18.10 28.26 7.20
N SER A 52 17.40 29.18 7.87
CA SER A 52 15.97 29.45 7.70
C SER A 52 15.61 30.10 6.34
N ALA A 53 16.53 30.03 5.38
CA ALA A 53 16.32 30.50 4.02
C ALA A 53 15.16 29.75 3.33
N VAL A 54 14.61 30.36 2.28
CA VAL A 54 13.49 29.80 1.52
C VAL A 54 13.89 28.52 0.79
N LEU A 55 15.13 28.46 0.29
CA LEU A 55 15.62 27.36 -0.55
C LEU A 55 15.68 26.00 0.20
N PRO A 56 16.25 25.90 1.42
CA PRO A 56 16.21 24.67 2.21
C PRO A 56 14.78 24.21 2.57
N ARG A 57 13.88 25.15 2.85
CA ARG A 57 12.48 24.83 3.18
C ARG A 57 11.74 24.20 2.00
N ILE A 58 11.99 24.68 0.78
CA ILE A 58 11.43 24.08 -0.43
C ILE A 58 11.93 22.65 -0.61
N ILE A 59 13.23 22.40 -0.37
CA ILE A 59 13.82 21.05 -0.49
C ILE A 59 13.19 20.09 0.54
N ILE A 60 13.07 20.52 1.79
CA ILE A 60 12.45 19.71 2.85
C ILE A 60 10.97 19.45 2.51
N GLY A 61 10.23 20.48 2.10
CA GLY A 61 8.82 20.35 1.72
C GLY A 61 8.62 19.41 0.53
N ALA A 62 9.46 19.51 -0.50
CA ALA A 62 9.43 18.61 -1.65
C ALA A 62 9.73 17.16 -1.22
N SER A 63 10.68 16.96 -0.31
CA SER A 63 11.01 15.64 0.22
C SER A 63 9.90 15.06 1.11
N MET A 64 9.17 15.89 1.87
CA MET A 64 7.96 15.47 2.60
C MET A 64 6.89 14.96 1.65
N VAL A 65 6.58 15.71 0.58
CA VAL A 65 5.60 15.28 -0.43
C VAL A 65 6.05 13.98 -1.08
N PHE A 66 7.33 13.85 -1.40
CA PHE A 66 7.89 12.62 -1.95
C PHE A 66 7.73 11.43 -0.98
N GLY A 67 7.97 11.64 0.32
CA GLY A 67 7.75 10.62 1.35
C GLY A 67 6.28 10.16 1.44
N ILE A 68 5.33 11.08 1.31
CA ILE A 68 3.89 10.78 1.25
C ILE A 68 3.57 9.92 0.02
N LEU A 69 4.10 10.28 -1.16
CA LEU A 69 3.86 9.54 -2.40
C LEU A 69 4.37 8.09 -2.30
N VAL A 70 5.58 7.90 -1.79
CA VAL A 70 6.18 6.57 -1.60
C VAL A 70 5.39 5.76 -0.58
N ALA A 71 5.03 6.35 0.56
CA ALA A 71 4.22 5.68 1.58
C ALA A 71 2.84 5.28 1.05
N GLY A 72 2.19 6.15 0.27
CA GLY A 72 0.91 5.85 -0.38
C GLY A 72 1.02 4.67 -1.33
N LEU A 73 2.07 4.67 -2.16
CA LEU A 73 2.35 3.55 -3.06
C LEU A 73 2.51 2.23 -2.30
N VAL A 74 3.33 2.22 -1.24
CA VAL A 74 3.58 1.01 -0.44
C VAL A 74 2.31 0.49 0.23
N PHE A 75 1.52 1.37 0.85
CA PHE A 75 0.28 0.96 1.53
C PHE A 75 -0.78 0.45 0.55
N VAL A 76 -0.99 1.15 -0.56
CA VAL A 76 -2.00 0.76 -1.56
C VAL A 76 -1.58 -0.53 -2.25
N THR A 77 -0.34 -0.64 -2.71
CA THR A 77 0.14 -1.85 -3.39
C THR A 77 0.24 -3.04 -2.43
N GLY A 78 0.73 -2.83 -1.21
CA GLY A 78 0.81 -3.87 -0.19
C GLY A 78 -0.56 -4.41 0.21
N ALA A 79 -1.53 -3.53 0.48
CA ALA A 79 -2.89 -3.94 0.81
C ALA A 79 -3.62 -4.57 -0.39
N SER A 80 -3.37 -4.08 -1.61
CA SER A 80 -3.90 -4.69 -2.85
C SER A 80 -3.37 -6.11 -3.03
N LEU A 81 -2.08 -6.33 -2.79
CA LEU A 81 -1.44 -7.63 -2.92
C LEU A 81 -1.95 -8.61 -1.85
N LEU A 82 -2.13 -8.14 -0.62
CA LEU A 82 -2.75 -8.92 0.45
C LEU A 82 -4.22 -9.25 0.14
N GLY A 83 -4.99 -8.30 -0.38
CA GLY A 83 -6.37 -8.51 -0.80
C GLY A 83 -6.51 -9.48 -1.97
N TRP A 84 -5.54 -9.45 -2.91
CA TRP A 84 -5.44 -10.39 -4.01
C TRP A 84 -5.11 -11.81 -3.52
N LEU A 85 -4.11 -11.95 -2.63
CA LEU A 85 -3.74 -13.22 -2.00
C LEU A 85 -4.90 -13.82 -1.20
N ALA A 86 -5.61 -13.01 -0.41
CA ALA A 86 -6.78 -13.43 0.33
C ALA A 86 -7.92 -13.90 -0.60
N GLY A 87 -8.18 -13.16 -1.68
CA GLY A 87 -9.15 -13.56 -2.70
C GLY A 87 -8.79 -14.90 -3.36
N HIS A 88 -7.51 -15.11 -3.67
CA HIS A 88 -7.03 -16.36 -4.26
C HIS A 88 -7.13 -17.55 -3.30
N ALA A 89 -6.83 -17.34 -2.02
CA ALA A 89 -6.99 -18.37 -1.00
C ALA A 89 -8.47 -18.78 -0.81
N ILE A 90 -9.39 -17.81 -0.82
CA ILE A 90 -10.84 -18.07 -0.73
C ILE A 90 -11.33 -18.85 -1.96
N ASP A 91 -10.89 -18.50 -3.16
CA ASP A 91 -11.24 -19.22 -4.39
C ASP A 91 -10.70 -20.66 -4.38
N ALA A 92 -9.48 -20.88 -3.89
CA ALA A 92 -8.89 -22.22 -3.76
C ALA A 92 -9.69 -23.10 -2.78
N ILE A 93 -10.13 -22.55 -1.65
CA ILE A 93 -10.95 -23.26 -0.67
C ILE A 93 -12.35 -23.58 -1.23
N ARG A 94 -12.96 -22.64 -1.96
CA ARG A 94 -14.26 -22.86 -2.61
C ARG A 94 -14.20 -23.91 -3.72
N ALA A 95 -13.17 -23.88 -4.56
CA ALA A 95 -12.97 -24.88 -5.60
C ALA A 95 -12.82 -26.29 -5.01
N GLY A 96 -12.09 -26.44 -3.92
CA GLY A 96 -12.02 -27.71 -3.19
C GLY A 96 -13.38 -28.16 -2.61
N LYS A 97 -14.24 -27.21 -2.22
CA LYS A 97 -15.58 -27.48 -1.69
C LYS A 97 -16.58 -27.88 -2.77
N GLU A 98 -16.53 -27.27 -3.96
CA GLU A 98 -17.39 -27.65 -5.10
C GLU A 98 -17.06 -29.06 -5.60
N VAL A 99 -15.77 -29.43 -5.70
CA VAL A 99 -15.32 -30.79 -6.06
C VAL A 99 -15.80 -31.84 -5.04
N SER A 100 -15.86 -31.49 -3.75
CA SER A 100 -16.33 -32.38 -2.70
C SER A 100 -17.86 -32.58 -2.71
N ILE A 101 -18.61 -31.58 -3.17
CA ILE A 101 -20.07 -31.66 -3.32
C ILE A 101 -20.45 -32.47 -4.57
N GLU A 102 -19.75 -32.30 -5.71
CA GLU A 102 -19.96 -33.14 -6.90
C GLU A 102 -19.65 -34.62 -6.65
N ALA A 103 -18.56 -34.93 -5.94
CA ALA A 103 -18.19 -36.30 -5.58
C ALA A 103 -19.18 -36.98 -4.60
N THR A 104 -19.95 -36.19 -3.85
CA THR A 104 -20.99 -36.70 -2.94
C THR A 104 -22.34 -36.84 -3.65
N ALA A 105 -22.59 -36.05 -4.69
CA ALA A 105 -23.81 -36.09 -5.50
C ALA A 105 -23.81 -37.26 -6.51
N GLU A 106 -22.64 -37.65 -7.04
CA GLU A 106 -22.52 -38.81 -7.95
C GLU A 106 -22.67 -40.16 -7.24
N LYS A 107 -22.56 -40.17 -5.90
CA LYS A 107 -22.63 -41.39 -5.08
C LYS A 107 -24.03 -41.73 -4.56
N LYS A 108 -25.08 -41.02 -5.00
CA LYS A 108 -26.46 -41.17 -4.55
C LYS A 108 -27.39 -41.52 -5.70
#